data_AF-A0A7J9VYD2-F1
#
_entry.id   AF-A0A7J9VYD2-F1
#
_cell.length_a   1.000
_cell.length_b   1.000
_cell.length_c   1.000
_cell.angle_alpha   90.00
_cell.angle_beta   90.00
_cell.angle_gamma   90.00
#
_symmetry.space_group_name_H-M   'P 1'
#
loop_
_entity.id
_entity.type
_entity.pdbx_description
1 polymer ?
#
loop_
_entity_poly.entity_id
_entity_poly.type
_entity_poly.pdbx_seq_one_letter_code
_entity_poly.pdbx_strand_id
1 'polypeptide(L)'
;MAERLYASPVTCTVDGLAHLVNDAALAAANRGTYTAMCGHSVVAAPMVSPIGRPCERCAAQSGAPQRPVSGRGRHRPGLGRWRPGL
;
A
#
# COMPACT_ATOMS: atom_id res chain seq x y z
N MET A 1 0.14 0.28 30.14
CA MET A 1 0.26 1.35 29.13
C MET A 1 0.17 0.67 27.76
N ALA A 2 -0.84 0.97 26.95
CA ALA A 2 -0.94 0.40 25.61
C ALA A 2 0.03 1.18 24.71
N GLU A 3 1.14 0.55 24.35
CA GLU A 3 2.08 1.09 23.38
C GLU A 3 1.34 1.35 22.07
N ARG A 4 1.33 2.59 21.60
CA ARG A 4 0.79 2.95 20.29
C ARG A 4 1.77 2.45 19.24
N LEU A 5 1.56 1.23 18.79
CA LEU A 5 2.29 0.65 17.67
C LEU A 5 1.89 1.44 16.41
N TYR A 6 2.85 2.13 15.79
CA TYR A 6 2.64 2.65 14.45
C TYR A 6 2.74 1.49 13.46
N ALA A 7 1.82 1.46 12.51
CA ALA A 7 1.76 0.42 11.49
C ALA A 7 1.85 1.07 10.11
N SER A 8 2.86 0.67 9.34
CA SER A 8 3.12 1.19 8.00
C SER A 8 2.56 0.23 6.94
N PRO A 9 1.83 0.74 5.92
CA PRO A 9 1.38 -0.10 4.82
C PRO A 9 2.54 -0.44 3.87
N VAL A 10 2.75 -1.74 3.65
CA VAL A 10 3.75 -2.30 2.73
C VAL A 10 3.03 -3.17 1.71
N THR A 11 3.24 -2.89 0.42
CA THR A 11 2.63 -3.69 -0.66
C THR A 11 3.47 -4.94 -0.88
N CYS A 12 2.85 -6.12 -0.86
CA CYS A 12 3.51 -7.38 -1.15
C CYS A 12 3.50 -7.65 -2.67
N THR A 13 4.65 -8.05 -3.23
CA THR A 13 4.78 -8.38 -4.66
C THR A 13 4.04 -9.64 -5.06
N VAL A 14 3.80 -10.55 -4.10
CA VAL A 14 3.24 -11.88 -4.36
C VAL A 14 1.72 -11.83 -4.50
N ASP A 15 1.04 -11.08 -3.63
CA ASP A 15 -0.43 -10.98 -3.62
C ASP A 15 -0.97 -9.63 -4.09
N GLY A 16 -0.10 -8.62 -4.26
CA GLY A 16 -0.48 -7.27 -4.68
C GLY A 16 -1.29 -6.49 -3.62
N LEU A 17 -1.32 -6.96 -2.37
CA LEU A 17 -2.05 -6.32 -1.29
C LEU A 17 -1.13 -5.49 -0.41
N ALA A 18 -1.66 -4.38 0.11
CA ALA A 18 -1.03 -3.55 1.11
C ALA A 18 -1.32 -4.11 2.51
N HIS A 19 -0.28 -4.64 3.14
CA HIS A 19 -0.30 -5.19 4.48
C HIS A 19 0.26 -4.19 5.48
N LEU A 20 -0.23 -4.24 6.71
CA LEU A 20 0.30 -3.40 7.79
C LEU A 20 1.43 -4.10 8.51
N VAL A 21 2.58 -3.44 8.59
CA VAL A 21 3.77 -3.90 9.31
C VAL A 21 3.98 -2.95 10.49
N ASN A 22 4.05 -3.50 11.71
CA ASN A 22 4.33 -2.69 12.90
C ASN A 22 5.83 -2.33 12.98
N ASP A 23 6.17 -1.30 13.76
CA ASP A 23 7.55 -0.81 13.85
C ASP A 23 8.55 -1.90 14.27
N ALA A 24 8.16 -2.80 15.17
CA ALA A 24 9.01 -3.90 15.62
C ALA A 24 9.34 -4.88 14.48
N ALA A 25 8.34 -5.26 13.68
CA ALA A 25 8.52 -6.12 12.51
C ALA A 25 9.25 -5.39 11.37
N LEU A 26 9.10 -4.08 11.26
CA LEU A 26 9.83 -3.25 10.32
C LEU A 26 11.32 -3.19 10.70
N ALA A 27 11.64 -2.99 11.97
CA ALA A 27 13.00 -2.95 12.50
C ALA A 27 13.69 -4.33 12.46
N ALA A 28 12.93 -5.41 12.65
CA ALA A 28 13.43 -6.79 12.59
C ALA A 28 13.56 -7.34 11.16
N ALA A 29 13.19 -6.55 10.14
CA ALA A 29 13.17 -7.01 8.76
C ALA A 29 14.55 -7.44 8.27
N ASN A 30 14.59 -8.53 7.51
CA ASN A 30 15.80 -9.02 6.88
C ASN A 30 15.54 -9.19 5.38
N ARG A 31 16.46 -8.69 4.55
CA ARG A 31 16.45 -8.84 3.08
C ARG A 31 15.14 -8.40 2.38
N GLY A 32 14.45 -7.39 2.90
CA GLY A 32 13.23 -6.85 2.28
C GLY A 32 11.98 -7.72 2.43
N THR A 33 12.01 -8.71 3.33
CA THR A 33 10.83 -9.44 3.79
C THR A 33 10.38 -8.97 5.16
N TYR A 34 9.07 -8.75 5.31
CA TYR A 34 8.46 -8.18 6.51
C TYR A 34 7.34 -9.08 7.00
N THR A 35 7.19 -9.21 8.33
CA THR A 35 6.03 -9.91 8.89
C THR A 35 4.91 -8.91 9.12
N ALA A 36 3.79 -9.08 8.40
CA ALA A 36 2.62 -8.25 8.57
C ALA A 36 1.85 -8.61 9.86
N MET A 37 1.02 -7.68 10.34
CA MET A 37 0.09 -7.91 11.45
C MET A 37 -0.90 -9.05 11.19
N CYS A 38 -1.20 -9.35 9.93
CA CYS A 38 -2.02 -10.51 9.56
C CYS A 38 -1.28 -11.86 9.60
N GLY A 39 0.03 -11.86 9.92
CA GLY A 39 0.92 -13.02 9.91
C GLY A 39 1.50 -13.36 8.53
N HIS A 40 1.19 -12.58 7.49
CA HIS A 40 1.72 -12.82 6.14
C HIS A 40 3.17 -12.32 6.02
N SER A 41 4.01 -13.12 5.36
CA SER A 41 5.37 -12.70 4.98
C SER A 41 5.31 -11.85 3.72
N VAL A 42 5.45 -10.55 3.89
CA VAL A 42 5.39 -9.54 2.84
C VAL A 42 6.76 -9.42 2.19
N VAL A 43 6.83 -9.76 0.89
CA VAL A 43 7.97 -9.39 0.04
C VAL A 43 7.71 -7.99 -0.48
N ALA A 44 8.46 -6.99 -0.02
CA ALA A 44 8.15 -5.61 -0.36
C ALA A 44 8.25 -5.35 -1.87
N ALA A 45 7.22 -4.73 -2.42
CA ALA A 45 7.24 -4.20 -3.77
C ALA A 45 8.20 -3.02 -3.89
N PRO A 46 8.77 -2.77 -5.08
CA PRO A 46 9.54 -1.57 -5.35
C PRO A 46 8.76 -0.32 -4.93
N MET A 47 9.42 0.67 -4.33
CA MET A 47 8.74 1.90 -3.89
C MET A 47 8.11 2.70 -5.04
N VAL A 48 8.52 2.45 -6.28
CA VAL A 48 7.93 3.04 -7.49
C VAL A 48 6.62 2.37 -7.90
N SER A 49 6.33 1.19 -7.35
CA SER A 49 5.07 0.49 -7.60
C SER A 49 3.93 1.21 -6.87
N PRO A 50 2.73 1.27 -7.47
CA PRO A 50 1.56 1.80 -6.80
C PRO A 50 1.24 0.99 -5.54
N ILE A 51 0.71 1.67 -4.52
CA ILE A 51 0.24 1.01 -3.30
C ILE A 51 -0.91 0.06 -3.66
N GLY A 52 -0.79 -1.19 -3.24
CA GLY A 52 -1.79 -2.23 -3.44
C GLY A 52 -3.10 -1.97 -2.68
N ARG A 53 -4.11 -2.79 -2.97
CA ARG A 53 -5.37 -2.76 -2.20
C ARG A 53 -5.09 -3.19 -0.75
N PRO A 54 -5.70 -2.56 0.27
CA PRO A 54 -5.46 -2.94 1.65
C PRO A 54 -5.89 -4.39 1.91
N CYS A 55 -5.08 -5.14 2.65
CA CYS A 55 -5.44 -6.46 3.14
C CYS A 55 -6.57 -6.34 4.17
N GLU A 56 -7.68 -7.05 3.96
CA GLU A 56 -8.87 -7.00 4.82
C GLU A 56 -8.57 -7.43 6.28
N ARG A 57 -7.62 -8.37 6.48
CA ARG A 57 -7.17 -8.78 7.82
C ARG A 57 -6.34 -7.71 8.52
N CYS A 58 -5.51 -6.98 7.78
CA CYS A 58 -4.75 -5.85 8.35
C CYS A 58 -5.69 -4.66 8.64
N ALA A 59 -6.66 -4.42 7.74
CA ALA A 59 -7.70 -3.42 7.90
C ALA A 59 -8.52 -3.63 9.19
N ALA A 60 -9.01 -4.85 9.42
CA ALA A 60 -9.79 -5.19 10.60
C ALA A 60 -9.01 -4.99 11.91
N GLN A 61 -7.70 -5.27 11.90
CA GLN A 61 -6.85 -5.17 13.09
C GLN A 61 -6.41 -3.74 13.43
N SER A 62 -6.33 -2.85 12.43
CA SER A 62 -5.86 -1.47 12.63
C SER A 62 -6.92 -0.53 13.19
N GLY A 63 -8.21 -0.91 13.16
CA GLY A 63 -9.32 -0.06 13.58
C GLY A 63 -9.45 1.24 12.77
N ALA A 64 -8.60 1.45 11.75
CA ALA A 64 -8.60 2.63 10.93
C ALA A 64 -9.70 2.49 9.86
N PRO A 65 -10.58 3.51 9.69
CA PRO A 65 -11.53 3.50 8.60
C PRO A 65 -10.75 3.42 7.28
N GLN A 66 -10.99 2.35 6.53
CA GLN A 66 -10.48 2.19 5.18
C GLN A 66 -10.93 3.42 4.40
N ARG A 67 -10.03 4.33 4.02
CA ARG A 67 -10.36 5.29 2.95
C ARG A 67 -10.47 4.43 1.70
N PRO A 68 -11.66 4.22 1.14
CA PRO A 68 -11.76 3.48 -0.10
C PRO A 68 -10.91 4.28 -1.10
N VAL A 69 -9.89 3.63 -1.66
CA VAL A 69 -9.25 4.16 -2.86
C VAL A 69 -10.35 4.20 -3.90
N SER A 70 -10.92 5.37 -4.10
CA SER A 70 -11.85 5.63 -5.19
C SER A 70 -11.04 5.50 -6.47
N GLY A 71 -10.87 4.25 -6.91
CA GLY A 71 -10.44 3.89 -8.23
C GLY A 71 -11.45 4.47 -9.21
N ARG A 72 -11.15 5.69 -9.66
CA ARG A 72 -11.73 6.38 -10.81
C ARG A 72 -10.88 7.63 -11.03
N GLY A 73 -9.57 7.44 -11.17
CA GLY A 73 -8.76 8.32 -11.98
C GLY A 73 -9.27 8.22 -13.42
N ARG A 74 -10.36 8.92 -13.73
CA ARG A 74 -10.79 9.16 -15.09
C ARG A 74 -9.66 9.97 -15.70
N HIS A 75 -8.77 9.30 -16.42
CA HIS A 75 -7.80 9.92 -17.30
C HIS A 75 -8.57 10.96 -18.11
N ARG A 76 -8.38 12.23 -17.79
CA ARG A 76 -8.91 13.34 -18.56
C ARG A 76 -8.11 13.34 -19.85
N PRO A 77 -8.65 12.98 -21.02
CA PRO A 77 -7.95 13.22 -22.27
C PRO A 77 -8.13 14.71 -22.54
N GLY A 78 -7.29 15.51 -21.89
CA GLY A 78 -7.20 16.93 -22.12
C GLY A 78 -5.98 17.20 -22.98
N LEU A 79 -6.24 17.70 -24.19
CA LEU A 79 -5.41 18.59 -25.02
C LEU A 79 -4.55 17.93 -26.11
N GLY A 80 -4.95 18.14 -27.37
CA GLY A 80 -4.08 17.90 -28.51
C GLY A 80 -4.71 17.97 -29.91
N ARG A 81 -5.34 19.09 -30.30
CA ARG A 81 -5.41 19.46 -31.74
C ARG A 81 -4.60 20.73 -31.96
N TRP A 82 -3.28 20.57 -32.01
CA TRP A 82 -2.41 21.56 -32.64
C TRP A 82 -2.78 21.65 -34.12
N ARG A 83 -3.15 22.85 -34.59
CA ARG A 83 -3.31 23.17 -36.01
C ARG A 83 -2.18 24.13 -36.39
N PRO A 84 -1.19 23.73 -37.21
CA PRO A 84 -0.40 24.71 -37.95
C PRO A 84 -1.26 25.24 -39.10
N GLY A 85 -1.20 26.56 -39.33
CA GLY A 85 -1.98 27.25 -40.34
C GLY A 85 -1.59 26.88 -41.77
N LEU A 86 -2.56 27.05 -42.67
CA LEU A 86 -2.44 27.34 -44.11
C LEU A 86 -3.81 27.82 -44.60
#